data_AF-A0A2D5QQ25-F1
#
_entry.id   AF-A0A2D5QQ25-F1
#
_cell.length_a   1.000
_cell.length_b   1.000
_cell.length_c   1.000
_cell.angle_alpha   90.00
_cell.angle_beta   90.00
_cell.angle_gamma   90.00
#
_symmetry.space_group_name_H-M   'P 1'
#
loop_
_entity.id
_entity.type
_entity.pdbx_description
1 polymer ?
#
loop_
_entity_poly.entity_id
_entity_poly.type
_entity_poly.pdbx_seq_one_letter_code
_entity_poly.pdbx_strand_id
1 'polypeptide(L)' 'MEPPNNPLWPMPTPPKGINLSIPLSAKNYASQIMAQAVNSKTMPLANQTKMTDEERAKLGQWIQQGALLDSEKP' A
#
# COMPACT_ATOMS: atom_id res chain seq x y z
N MET A 1 11.11 25.82 4.12
CA MET A 1 12.53 25.53 3.85
C MET A 1 12.59 24.18 3.18
N GLU A 2 12.85 24.18 1.88
CA GLU A 2 13.00 22.99 1.04
C GLU A 2 14.48 22.55 1.06
N PRO A 3 14.81 21.24 1.08
CA PRO A 3 16.17 20.80 0.85
C PRO A 3 16.47 20.79 -0.66
N PRO A 4 17.60 21.35 -1.11
CA PRO A 4 18.01 21.30 -2.52
C PRO A 4 18.48 19.88 -2.86
N ASN A 5 18.01 19.32 -3.98
CA ASN A 5 18.42 18.04 -4.60
C ASN A 5 17.68 16.75 -4.20
N ASN A 6 16.35 16.76 -4.10
CA ASN A 6 15.57 15.53 -4.24
C ASN A 6 14.46 15.68 -5.29
N PRO A 7 14.51 15.00 -6.45
CA PRO A 7 13.52 15.16 -7.52
C PRO A 7 12.12 14.57 -7.22
N LEU A 8 11.87 14.12 -5.99
CA LEU A 8 10.67 13.36 -5.61
C LEU A 8 9.74 14.07 -4.59
N TRP A 9 9.86 15.38 -4.38
CA TRP A 9 8.99 16.13 -3.43
C TRP A 9 8.32 17.36 -4.07
N PRO A 10 7.05 17.69 -3.73
CA PRO A 10 6.15 16.99 -2.80
C PRO A 10 5.14 16.13 -3.58
N MET A 11 5.18 14.81 -3.44
CA MET A 11 4.03 13.98 -3.80
C MET A 11 3.28 13.55 -2.52
N PRO A 12 2.44 14.40 -1.91
CA PRO A 12 1.47 13.96 -0.92
C PRO A 12 0.23 13.36 -1.59
N THR A 13 0.20 13.22 -2.92
CA THR A 13 -0.87 12.60 -3.67
C THR A 13 -0.40 11.25 -4.22
N PRO A 14 -1.06 10.15 -3.82
CA PRO A 14 -0.88 8.86 -4.47
C PRO A 14 -1.07 9.06 -5.99
N PRO A 15 -0.23 8.47 -6.88
CA PRO A 15 -0.29 8.71 -8.32
C PRO A 15 -1.66 8.39 -8.95
N LYS A 16 -2.42 7.51 -8.30
CA LYS A 16 -3.78 7.12 -8.69
C LYS A 16 -4.88 7.92 -7.98
N GLY A 17 -4.54 8.91 -7.16
CA GLY A 17 -5.47 9.63 -6.28
C GLY A 17 -6.08 8.76 -5.17
N ILE A 18 -5.60 7.52 -4.99
CA ILE A 18 -6.18 6.56 -4.05
C ILE A 18 -5.56 6.74 -2.67
N ASN A 19 -6.34 7.24 -1.71
CA ASN A 19 -5.94 7.26 -0.32
C ASN A 19 -6.15 5.89 0.34
N LEU A 20 -5.06 5.13 0.50
CA LEU A 20 -5.06 3.82 1.17
C LEU A 20 -5.03 3.91 2.70
N SER A 21 -4.95 5.11 3.28
CA SER A 21 -5.10 5.32 4.74
C SER A 21 -6.55 5.20 5.20
N ILE A 22 -7.51 5.24 4.27
CA ILE A 22 -8.93 4.98 4.56
C ILE A 22 -9.16 3.46 4.44
N PRO A 23 -9.58 2.76 5.51
CA PRO A 23 -9.74 1.30 5.48
C PRO A 23 -10.68 0.80 4.38
N LEU A 24 -11.79 1.51 4.16
CA LEU A 24 -12.73 1.21 3.08
C LEU A 24 -12.10 1.32 1.70
N SER A 25 -11.26 2.33 1.47
CA SER A 25 -10.50 2.47 0.23
C SER A 25 -9.51 1.32 0.07
N ALA A 26 -8.76 0.98 1.13
CA ALA A 26 -7.83 -0.15 1.09
C ALA A 26 -8.54 -1.47 0.71
N LYS A 27 -9.74 -1.71 1.25
CA LYS A 27 -10.60 -2.83 0.88
C LYS A 27 -11.05 -2.77 -0.59
N ASN A 28 -11.57 -1.63 -1.03
CA ASN A 28 -12.03 -1.43 -2.43
C ASN A 28 -10.91 -1.63 -3.46
N TYR A 29 -9.67 -1.32 -3.09
CA TYR A 29 -8.50 -1.45 -3.95
C TYR A 29 -7.63 -2.67 -3.63
N ALA A 30 -8.11 -3.61 -2.81
CA ALA A 30 -7.36 -4.77 -2.33
C ALA A 30 -6.70 -5.57 -3.47
N SER A 31 -7.41 -5.79 -4.59
CA SER A 31 -6.85 -6.49 -5.76
C SER A 31 -5.67 -5.73 -6.40
N GLN A 32 -5.72 -4.39 -6.43
CA GLN A 32 -4.60 -3.58 -6.94
C GLN A 32 -3.43 -3.58 -5.96
N ILE A 33 -3.70 -3.53 -4.65
CA ILE A 33 -2.67 -3.65 -3.61
C ILE A 33 -1.95 -4.99 -3.73
N MET A 34 -2.68 -6.09 -3.93
CA MET A 34 -2.10 -7.42 -4.17
C MET A 34 -1.17 -7.40 -5.39
N ALA A 35 -1.64 -6.86 -6.52
CA ALA A 35 -0.85 -6.85 -7.75
C ALA A 35 0.43 -6.01 -7.62
N GLN A 36 0.37 -4.84 -6.99
CA GLN A 36 1.49 -3.88 -6.95
C GLN A 36 2.45 -4.11 -5.78
N ALA A 37 1.93 -4.42 -4.59
CA ALA A 37 2.72 -4.59 -3.37
C ALA A 37 3.08 -6.05 -3.09
N VAL A 38 2.25 -7.03 -3.44
CA VAL A 38 2.55 -8.44 -3.15
C VAL A 38 3.19 -9.11 -4.37
N ASN A 39 2.51 -9.11 -5.52
CA ASN A 39 2.95 -9.87 -6.70
C ASN A 39 4.14 -9.21 -7.40
N SER A 40 4.01 -7.92 -7.74
CA SER A 40 5.02 -7.22 -8.56
C SER A 40 6.15 -6.63 -7.70
N LYS A 41 5.96 -6.52 -6.38
CA LYS A 41 6.88 -5.85 -5.43
C LYS A 41 7.30 -4.43 -5.84
N THR A 42 6.58 -3.82 -6.78
CA THR A 42 6.81 -2.46 -7.31
C THR A 42 6.54 -1.38 -6.28
N MET A 43 5.69 -1.69 -5.30
CA MET A 43 5.36 -0.80 -4.18
C MET A 43 5.86 -1.42 -2.87
N PRO A 44 6.40 -0.63 -1.93
CA PRO A 44 6.70 0.79 -2.07
C PRO A 44 7.85 1.03 -3.07
N LEU A 45 7.83 2.17 -3.77
CA LEU A 45 8.86 2.54 -4.75
C LEU A 45 10.25 2.42 -4.12
N ALA A 46 11.19 1.75 -4.80
CA ALA A 46 12.54 1.47 -4.32
C ALA A 46 12.61 0.85 -2.90
N ASN A 47 11.52 0.19 -2.46
CA ASN A 47 11.36 -0.33 -1.11
C ASN A 47 11.68 0.71 -0.02
N GLN A 48 11.27 1.96 -0.21
CA GLN A 48 11.56 3.08 0.70
C GLN A 48 11.17 2.81 2.16
N THR A 49 10.10 2.05 2.40
CA THR A 49 9.65 1.69 3.77
C THR A 49 10.30 0.42 4.31
N LYS A 50 11.24 -0.19 3.57
CA LYS A 50 11.89 -1.46 3.91
C LYS A 50 10.90 -2.60 4.15
N MET A 51 9.81 -2.63 3.39
CA MET A 51 8.78 -3.66 3.49
C MET A 51 9.38 -5.05 3.22
N THR A 52 9.30 -5.91 4.23
CA THR A 52 9.82 -7.28 4.23
C THR A 52 8.90 -8.23 3.47
N ASP A 53 9.42 -9.38 3.07
CA ASP A 53 8.60 -10.43 2.45
C ASP A 53 7.55 -10.98 3.42
N GLU A 54 7.82 -11.00 4.72
CA GLU A 54 6.85 -11.38 5.75
C GLU A 54 5.67 -10.41 5.83
N GLU A 55 5.95 -9.10 5.78
CA GLU A 55 4.90 -8.08 5.74
C GLU A 55 4.08 -8.17 4.45
N ARG A 56 4.71 -8.50 3.31
CA ARG A 56 4.01 -8.74 2.04
C ARG A 56 3.14 -9.98 2.12
N ALA A 57 3.62 -11.05 2.76
CA ALA A 57 2.84 -12.26 2.97
C ALA A 57 1.62 -11.99 3.86
N LYS A 58 1.78 -11.26 4.96
CA LYS A 58 0.66 -10.83 5.83
C LYS A 58 -0.36 -9.99 5.06
N LEU A 59 0.12 -9.04 4.25
CA LEU A 59 -0.75 -8.22 3.40
C LEU A 59 -1.51 -9.08 2.38
N GLY A 60 -0.85 -10.04 1.74
CA GLY A 60 -1.46 -10.96 0.80
C GLY A 60 -2.52 -11.86 1.46
N GLN A 61 -2.25 -12.38 2.66
CA GLN A 61 -3.21 -13.16 3.43
C GLN A 61 -4.46 -12.37 3.79
N TRP A 62 -4.30 -11.12 4.27
CA TRP A 62 -5.43 -10.24 4.55
C TRP A 62 -6.30 -10.00 3.30
N ILE A 63 -5.69 -9.80 2.13
CA ILE A 63 -6.42 -9.63 0.87
C ILE A 63 -7.15 -10.93 0.49
N GLN A 64 -6.50 -12.09 0.62
CA GLN A 64 -7.10 -13.40 0.33
C GLN A 64 -8.29 -13.74 1.24
N GLN A 65 -8.27 -13.25 2.48
CA GLN A 65 -9.40 -13.37 3.41
C GLN A 65 -10.57 -12.44 3.08
N GLY A 66 -10.48 -11.65 2.01
CA GLY A 66 -11.52 -10.71 1.60
C GLY A 66 -11.31 -9.29 2.10
N ALA A 67 -10.09 -8.94 2.52
CA ALA A 67 -9.73 -7.61 3.03
C ALA A 67 -10.67 -7.15 4.17
N LEU A 68 -10.94 -8.07 5.11
CA LEU A 68 -11.82 -7.84 6.25
C LEU A 68 -11.31 -6.70 7.11
N LEU A 69 -12.19 -5.76 7.43
CA LEU A 69 -11.89 -4.68 8.37
C LEU A 69 -12.09 -5.19 9.80
N ASP A 70 -11.43 -4.57 10.77
CA ASP A 70 -11.55 -4.96 12.19
C ASP A 70 -12.99 -4.89 12.70
N SER A 71 -13.80 -3.99 12.15
CA SER A 71 -15.24 -3.88 12.41
C SER A 71 -16.08 -5.04 11.86
N GLU A 72 -15.49 -5.89 11.01
CA GLU A 72 -16.13 -7.05 10.37
C GLU A 72 -15.58 -8.38 10.92
N LYS A 73 -14.64 -8.33 11.89
CA LYS A 73 -14.20 -9.52 12.62
C LYS A 73 -15.29 -9.93 13.62
N PRO A 74 -15.63 -11.22 13.70
CA PRO A 74 -16.64 -11.73 14.62
C PRO A 74 -16.24 -11.62 16.10
#